data_AF-A0A7S9CYJ8-F1
#
_entry.id   AF-A0A7S9CYJ8-F1
#
_cell.length_a   1.000
_cell.length_b   1.000
_cell.length_c   1.000
_cell.angle_alpha   90.00
_cell.angle_beta   90.00
_cell.angle_gamma   90.00
#
_symmetry.space_group_name_H-M   'P 1'
#
loop_
_entity.id
_entity.type
_entity.pdbx_description
1 polymer ?
#
loop_
_entity_poly.entity_id
_entity_poly.type
_entity_poly.pdbx_seq_one_letter_code
_entity_poly.pdbx_strand_id
1 'polypeptide(L)'
;MTSIRFDVEIAEACKTAQVPFEDFVSTVMAGSYPCLPGVEPDSPRRFAETDLVALYIYGRLLVFGFGALRAGEYACRAHAGLAAEPRARSISIALTSNGGKRVVIEQDAPLAPAVLLPERIQFDIGAIRQLLLQSAERQAAEPA
;
A
#
# COMPACT_ATOMS: atom_id res chain seq x y z
N MET A 1 8.91 9.06 24.78
CA MET A 1 9.20 10.18 23.87
C MET A 1 9.47 9.59 22.49
N THR A 2 8.42 9.37 21.72
CA THR A 2 8.50 8.92 20.33
C THR A 2 9.17 10.04 19.54
N SER A 3 10.31 9.74 18.92
CA SER A 3 11.19 10.73 18.31
C SER A 3 10.47 11.47 17.20
N ILE A 4 10.49 12.82 17.23
CA ILE A 4 9.90 13.73 16.22
C ILE A 4 10.29 13.35 14.78
N ARG A 5 11.43 12.67 14.59
CA ARG A 5 11.89 12.16 13.29
C ARG A 5 11.10 10.95 12.75
N PHE A 6 10.45 10.18 13.61
CA PHE A 6 9.59 9.06 13.19
C PHE A 6 8.37 9.57 12.42
N ASP A 7 7.87 10.74 12.79
CA ASP A 7 6.61 11.28 12.30
C ASP A 7 6.74 11.94 10.93
N VAL A 8 7.87 12.59 10.62
CA VAL A 8 8.03 13.36 9.36
C VAL A 8 8.03 12.46 8.13
N GLU A 9 8.89 11.44 8.08
CA GLU A 9 8.99 10.52 6.93
C GLU A 9 7.69 9.74 6.70
N ILE A 10 7.03 9.34 7.79
CA ILE A 10 5.73 8.66 7.71
C ILE A 10 4.64 9.64 7.25
N ALA A 11 4.64 10.87 7.73
CA ALA A 11 3.69 11.90 7.30
C ALA A 11 3.85 12.24 5.82
N GLU A 12 5.08 12.37 5.33
CA GLU A 12 5.36 12.56 3.91
C GLU A 12 4.90 11.37 3.08
N ALA A 13 5.24 10.14 3.49
CA ALA A 13 4.78 8.92 2.83
C ALA A 13 3.24 8.85 2.80
N CYS A 14 2.57 9.18 3.91
CA CYS A 14 1.11 9.25 4.00
C CYS A 14 0.53 10.32 3.08
N LYS A 15 1.13 11.51 3.02
CA LYS A 15 0.71 12.60 2.11
C LYS A 15 0.85 12.15 0.65
N THR A 16 1.96 11.52 0.29
CA THR A 16 2.22 11.01 -1.07
C THR A 16 1.25 9.89 -1.46
N ALA A 17 0.97 8.98 -0.53
CA ALA A 17 0.04 7.87 -0.73
C ALA A 17 -1.43 8.25 -0.50
N GLN A 18 -1.73 9.49 -0.14
CA GLN A 18 -3.07 10.01 0.16
C GLN A 18 -3.78 9.25 1.30
N VAL A 19 -3.03 8.94 2.35
CA VAL A 19 -3.51 8.26 3.56
C VAL A 19 -3.57 9.27 4.72
N PRO A 20 -4.64 9.27 5.54
CA PRO A 20 -4.65 10.06 6.77
C PRO A 20 -3.56 9.57 7.73
N PHE A 21 -2.63 10.46 8.09
CA PHE A 21 -1.47 10.13 8.93
C PHE A 21 -1.85 9.54 10.29
N GLU A 22 -2.81 10.16 10.99
CA GLU A 22 -3.22 9.73 12.34
C GLU A 22 -3.80 8.31 12.34
N ASP A 23 -4.67 8.00 11.37
CA ASP A 23 -5.27 6.67 11.21
C ASP A 23 -4.20 5.61 10.89
N PHE A 24 -3.20 5.98 10.08
CA PHE A 24 -2.11 5.09 9.75
C PHE A 24 -1.21 4.80 10.96
N VAL A 25 -0.83 5.83 11.73
CA VAL A 25 -0.03 5.65 12.95
C VAL A 25 -0.76 4.75 13.94
N SER A 26 -2.06 4.96 14.15
CA SER A 26 -2.89 4.09 15.00
C SER A 26 -2.83 2.62 14.54
N THR A 27 -2.92 2.39 13.22
CA THR A 27 -2.85 1.05 12.62
C THR A 27 -1.48 0.39 12.81
N VAL A 28 -0.39 1.16 12.64
CA VAL A 28 0.99 0.69 12.89
C VAL A 28 1.17 0.32 14.37
N MET A 29 0.71 1.17 15.29
CA MET A 29 0.82 0.94 16.73
C MET A 29 0.00 -0.27 17.19
N ALA A 30 -1.10 -0.57 16.49
CA ALA A 30 -1.88 -1.78 16.68
C ALA A 30 -1.24 -3.04 16.06
N GLY A 31 -0.06 -2.94 15.44
CA GLY A 31 0.63 -4.05 14.78
C GLY A 31 -0.04 -4.54 13.48
N SER A 32 -0.99 -3.76 12.94
CA SER A 32 -1.81 -4.15 11.80
C SER A 32 -1.18 -3.82 10.43
N TYR A 33 0.03 -3.27 10.42
CA TYR A 33 0.78 -2.93 9.20
C TYR A 33 2.25 -3.42 9.29
N PRO A 34 2.50 -4.73 9.18
CA PRO A 34 3.83 -5.32 9.43
C PRO A 34 4.88 -5.05 8.33
N CYS A 35 4.47 -4.59 7.15
CA CYS A 35 5.37 -4.25 6.04
C CYS A 35 5.95 -2.83 6.14
N LEU A 36 5.84 -2.18 7.30
CA LEU A 36 6.42 -0.86 7.51
C LEU A 36 7.96 -0.96 7.42
N PRO A 37 8.62 -0.22 6.50
CA PRO A 37 10.05 -0.38 6.24
C PRO A 37 10.89 -0.02 7.46
N GLY A 38 11.82 -0.86 7.89
CA GLY A 38 12.59 -0.68 9.12
C GLY A 38 13.39 0.62 9.21
N VAL A 39 13.94 0.89 10.40
CA VAL A 39 14.93 1.97 10.62
C VAL A 39 16.27 1.34 10.93
N GLU A 40 17.29 1.66 10.13
CA GLU A 40 18.67 1.37 10.49
C GLU A 40 19.12 2.32 11.60
N PRO A 41 19.97 1.87 12.54
CA PRO A 41 20.58 2.76 13.53
C PRO A 41 21.23 3.96 12.84
N ASP A 42 20.98 5.17 13.34
CA ASP A 42 21.50 6.45 12.84
C ASP A 42 21.05 6.90 11.43
N SER A 43 20.07 6.22 10.82
CA SER A 43 19.51 6.59 9.51
C SER A 43 18.00 6.91 9.60
N PRO A 44 17.50 7.92 8.86
CA PRO A 44 16.06 8.13 8.74
C PRO A 44 15.41 6.93 8.03
N ARG A 45 14.15 6.66 8.36
CA ARG A 45 13.32 5.68 7.65
C ARG A 45 13.21 6.11 6.19
N ARG A 46 13.40 5.18 5.25
CA ARG A 46 13.19 5.45 3.82
C ARG A 46 12.07 4.58 3.29
N PHE A 47 11.16 5.20 2.57
CA PHE A 47 10.11 4.51 1.85
C PHE A 47 10.54 4.30 0.41
N ALA A 48 10.72 3.04 0.00
CA ALA A 48 10.89 2.68 -1.39
C ALA A 48 9.55 2.80 -2.13
N GLU A 49 9.60 2.80 -3.46
CA GLU A 49 8.41 2.87 -4.30
C GLU A 49 7.38 1.79 -3.93
N THR A 50 7.82 0.55 -3.70
CA THR A 50 6.94 -0.56 -3.30
C THR A 50 6.23 -0.29 -1.96
N ASP A 51 6.89 0.39 -1.01
CA ASP A 51 6.29 0.77 0.27
C ASP A 51 5.18 1.80 0.07
N LEU A 52 5.41 2.78 -0.81
CA LEU A 52 4.43 3.81 -1.16
C LEU A 52 3.23 3.21 -1.92
N VAL A 53 3.46 2.26 -2.83
CA VAL A 53 2.38 1.53 -3.53
C VAL A 53 1.53 0.74 -2.53
N ALA A 54 2.16 0.03 -1.59
CA ALA A 54 1.44 -0.70 -0.55
C ALA A 54 0.61 0.24 0.34
N LEU A 55 1.19 1.39 0.72
CA LEU A 55 0.50 2.40 1.52
C LEU A 55 -0.69 3.02 0.77
N TYR A 56 -0.54 3.26 -0.53
CA TYR A 56 -1.65 3.71 -1.38
C TYR A 56 -2.77 2.68 -1.44
N ILE A 57 -2.43 1.40 -1.66
CA ILE A 57 -3.42 0.30 -1.67
C ILE A 57 -4.15 0.23 -0.32
N TYR A 58 -3.44 0.38 0.80
CA TYR A 58 -4.05 0.47 2.12
C TYR A 58 -5.10 1.57 2.20
N GLY A 59 -4.76 2.81 1.82
CA GLY A 59 -5.69 3.93 1.83
C GLY A 59 -6.93 3.67 0.98
N ARG A 60 -6.75 3.11 -0.23
CA ARG A 60 -7.87 2.74 -1.10
C ARG A 60 -8.76 1.67 -0.49
N LEU A 61 -8.21 0.70 0.21
CA LEU A 61 -9.00 -0.33 0.89
C LEU A 61 -9.85 0.25 2.02
N LEU A 62 -9.34 1.22 2.78
CA LEU A 62 -10.14 1.94 3.77
C LEU A 62 -11.33 2.64 3.11
N VAL A 63 -11.11 3.33 1.98
CA VAL A 63 -12.17 4.00 1.21
C VAL A 63 -13.21 3.01 0.68
N PHE A 64 -12.78 1.79 0.32
CA PHE A 64 -13.68 0.70 -0.05
C PHE A 64 -14.38 0.03 1.15
N GLY A 65 -14.23 0.56 2.36
CA GLY A 65 -14.92 0.09 3.57
C GLY A 65 -14.25 -1.07 4.29
N PHE A 66 -12.99 -1.38 3.97
CA PHE A 66 -12.24 -2.39 4.72
C PHE A 66 -11.79 -1.82 6.07
N GLY A 67 -11.95 -2.58 7.14
CA GLY A 67 -11.36 -2.22 8.44
C GLY A 67 -9.83 -2.23 8.38
N ALA A 68 -9.20 -1.35 9.19
CA ALA A 68 -7.77 -1.10 9.17
C ALA A 68 -6.89 -2.36 9.25
N LEU A 69 -7.24 -3.32 10.10
CA LEU A 69 -6.51 -4.59 10.23
C LEU A 69 -6.46 -5.38 8.91
N ARG A 70 -7.61 -5.51 8.24
CA ARG A 70 -7.69 -6.24 6.97
C ARG A 70 -7.04 -5.45 5.84
N ALA A 71 -7.22 -4.13 5.82
CA ALA A 71 -6.59 -3.27 4.83
C ALA A 71 -5.06 -3.38 4.92
N GLY A 72 -4.49 -3.33 6.13
CA GLY A 72 -3.06 -3.46 6.37
C GLY A 72 -2.53 -4.85 6.00
N GLU A 73 -3.25 -5.91 6.36
CA GLU A 73 -2.89 -7.28 5.95
C GLU A 73 -2.81 -7.42 4.42
N TYR A 74 -3.81 -6.93 3.67
CA TYR A 74 -3.80 -7.04 2.21
C TYR A 74 -2.77 -6.14 1.56
N ALA A 75 -2.57 -4.92 2.07
CA ALA A 75 -1.51 -4.04 1.60
C ALA A 75 -0.13 -4.69 1.77
N CYS A 76 0.12 -5.34 2.91
CA CYS A 76 1.40 -6.01 3.15
C CYS A 76 1.57 -7.31 2.34
N ARG A 77 0.48 -8.01 2.01
CA ARG A 77 0.54 -9.12 1.04
C ARG A 77 0.82 -8.62 -0.39
N ALA A 78 0.23 -7.49 -0.78
CA ALA A 78 0.52 -6.85 -2.05
C ALA A 78 1.98 -6.40 -2.10
N HIS A 79 2.50 -5.79 -1.02
CA HIS A 79 3.91 -5.43 -0.86
C HIS A 79 4.84 -6.63 -1.10
N ALA A 80 4.64 -7.74 -0.38
CA ALA A 80 5.44 -8.95 -0.55
C ALA A 80 5.37 -9.49 -1.99
N GLY A 81 4.19 -9.40 -2.61
CA GLY A 81 3.99 -9.75 -4.01
C GLY A 81 4.78 -8.91 -4.99
N LEU A 82 4.75 -7.58 -4.83
CA LEU A 82 5.50 -6.64 -5.68
C LEU A 82 7.01 -6.75 -5.46
N ALA A 83 7.44 -7.02 -4.23
CA ALA A 83 8.84 -7.23 -3.91
C ALA A 83 9.38 -8.50 -4.59
N ALA A 84 8.59 -9.58 -4.62
CA ALA A 84 8.93 -10.80 -5.33
C ALA A 84 8.88 -10.61 -6.87
N GLU A 85 7.94 -9.78 -7.35
CA GLU A 85 7.68 -9.62 -8.78
C GLU A 85 7.63 -8.13 -9.20
N PRO A 86 8.79 -7.45 -9.34
CA PRO A 86 8.84 -6.01 -9.62
C PRO A 86 8.16 -5.57 -10.93
N ARG A 87 8.02 -6.52 -11.88
CA ARG A 87 7.39 -6.33 -13.19
C ARG A 87 5.87 -6.52 -13.19
N ALA A 88 5.26 -6.80 -12.03
CA ALA A 88 3.82 -6.94 -11.93
C ALA A 88 3.10 -5.68 -12.46
N ARG A 89 2.17 -5.88 -13.40
CA ARG A 89 1.36 -4.79 -13.96
C ARG A 89 0.12 -4.52 -13.13
N SER A 90 -0.45 -5.54 -12.48
CA SER A 90 -1.61 -5.36 -11.63
C SER A 90 -1.61 -6.29 -10.42
N ILE A 91 -2.28 -5.84 -9.36
CA ILE A 91 -2.61 -6.65 -8.18
C ILE A 91 -4.12 -6.63 -8.02
N SER A 92 -4.70 -7.78 -7.73
CA SER A 92 -6.11 -7.93 -7.46
C SER A 92 -6.36 -8.48 -6.08
N ILE A 93 -7.31 -7.91 -5.36
CA ILE A 93 -7.81 -8.43 -4.10
C ILE A 93 -9.17 -9.02 -4.40
N ALA A 94 -9.25 -10.35 -4.39
CA ALA A 94 -10.46 -11.09 -4.69
C ALA A 94 -11.12 -11.57 -3.40
N LEU A 95 -12.44 -11.35 -3.28
CA LEU A 95 -13.23 -11.96 -2.22
C LEU A 95 -13.53 -13.41 -2.61
N THR A 96 -13.23 -14.36 -1.74
CA THR A 96 -13.64 -15.75 -1.91
C THR A 96 -15.07 -15.93 -1.43
N SER A 97 -15.78 -16.89 -2.03
CA SER A 97 -17.15 -17.30 -1.67
C SER A 97 -17.33 -17.67 -0.20
N ASN A 98 -16.25 -17.95 0.52
CA ASN A 98 -16.26 -18.40 1.90
C ASN A 98 -16.03 -17.23 2.88
N GLY A 99 -16.03 -15.98 2.38
CA GLY A 99 -15.69 -14.78 3.14
C GLY A 99 -14.19 -14.58 3.41
N GLY A 100 -13.33 -15.52 2.97
CA GLY A 100 -11.89 -15.31 2.89
C GLY A 100 -11.57 -14.32 1.78
N LYS A 101 -10.45 -13.59 1.86
CA LYS A 101 -10.04 -12.70 0.75
C LYS A 101 -8.60 -13.04 0.36
N ARG A 102 -8.34 -13.17 -0.94
CA ARG A 102 -7.05 -13.57 -1.51
C ARG A 102 -6.46 -12.43 -2.32
N VAL A 103 -5.17 -12.18 -2.13
CA VAL A 103 -4.40 -11.30 -3.03
C VAL A 103 -3.91 -12.15 -4.20
N VAL A 104 -4.22 -11.71 -5.42
CA VAL A 104 -3.87 -12.34 -6.68
C VAL A 104 -2.97 -11.36 -7.44
N ILE A 105 -1.77 -11.80 -7.78
CA ILE A 105 -0.80 -11.02 -8.55
C ILE A 105 -0.91 -11.53 -9.98
N GLU A 106 -1.29 -10.67 -10.92
CA GLU A 106 -1.45 -11.09 -12.32
C GLU A 106 -0.23 -10.69 -13.15
N GLN A 107 0.33 -11.68 -13.85
CA GLN A 107 1.36 -11.52 -14.88
C GLN A 107 0.85 -12.14 -16.18
N ASP A 108 0.87 -11.38 -17.28
CA ASP A 108 0.76 -11.73 -18.73
C ASP A 108 0.22 -13.12 -19.18
N ALA A 109 -0.77 -13.72 -18.51
CA ALA A 109 -1.43 -14.96 -18.97
C ALA A 109 -2.92 -14.72 -19.29
N PRO A 110 -3.47 -15.37 -20.33
CA PRO A 110 -4.88 -15.23 -20.68
C PRO A 110 -5.74 -15.67 -19.50
N LEU A 111 -6.80 -14.90 -19.24
CA LEU A 111 -7.86 -15.24 -18.30
C LEU A 111 -8.29 -16.70 -18.51
N ALA A 112 -7.79 -17.62 -17.69
CA ALA A 112 -8.57 -18.81 -17.38
C ALA A 112 -9.89 -18.25 -16.83
N PRO A 113 -11.05 -18.70 -17.31
CA PRO A 113 -12.33 -18.10 -16.93
C PRO A 113 -12.41 -18.21 -15.42
N ALA A 114 -12.15 -17.08 -14.76
CA ALA A 114 -12.25 -16.98 -13.34
C ALA A 114 -13.70 -17.37 -13.06
N VAL A 115 -13.88 -18.44 -12.28
CA VAL A 115 -15.09 -18.60 -11.49
C VAL A 115 -15.38 -17.21 -10.96
N LEU A 116 -16.45 -16.59 -11.45
CA LEU A 116 -16.78 -15.19 -11.27
C LEU A 116 -16.82 -14.91 -9.76
N LEU A 117 -15.69 -14.47 -9.20
CA LEU A 117 -15.66 -13.99 -7.83
C LEU A 117 -16.37 -12.64 -7.88
N PRO A 118 -17.53 -12.50 -7.25
CA PRO A 118 -18.44 -11.37 -7.50
C PRO A 118 -17.85 -10.02 -7.09
N GLU A 119 -16.75 -9.98 -6.33
CA GLU A 119 -16.08 -8.75 -5.92
C GLU A 119 -14.55 -8.92 -6.04
N ARG A 120 -13.99 -8.39 -7.12
CA ARG A 120 -12.54 -8.28 -7.35
C ARG A 120 -12.17 -6.81 -7.43
N ILE A 121 -11.29 -6.36 -6.53
CA ILE A 121 -10.72 -5.01 -6.57
C ILE A 121 -9.36 -5.13 -7.26
N GLN A 122 -9.22 -4.53 -8.44
CA GLN A 122 -7.97 -4.52 -9.19
C GLN A 122 -7.26 -3.18 -9.07
N PHE A 123 -5.94 -3.23 -8.86
CA PHE A 123 -5.03 -2.11 -8.79
C PHE A 123 -4.06 -2.20 -9.97
N ASP A 124 -4.05 -1.19 -10.82
CA ASP A 124 -3.04 -1.02 -11.87
C ASP A 124 -1.79 -0.41 -11.25
N ILE A 125 -0.71 -1.19 -11.19
CA ILE A 125 0.54 -0.79 -10.53
C ILE A 125 1.26 0.29 -11.32
N GLY A 126 1.17 0.26 -12.66
CA GLY A 126 1.79 1.29 -13.50
C GLY A 126 1.13 2.65 -13.28
N ALA A 127 -0.20 2.68 -13.24
CA ALA A 127 -0.97 3.90 -12.97
C ALA A 127 -0.70 4.45 -11.56
N ILE A 128 -0.62 3.57 -10.55
CA ILE A 128 -0.32 3.98 -9.16
C ILE A 128 1.07 4.58 -9.07
N ARG A 129 2.10 3.94 -9.64
CA ARG A 129 3.47 4.48 -9.66
C ARG A 129 3.54 5.88 -10.27
N GLN A 130 2.89 6.08 -11.42
CA GLN A 130 2.82 7.39 -12.07
C GLN A 130 2.16 8.45 -11.17
N LEU A 131 1.06 8.10 -10.51
CA LEU A 131 0.38 9.00 -9.58
C LEU A 131 1.24 9.37 -8.37
N LEU A 132 1.97 8.40 -7.81
CA LEU A 132 2.88 8.63 -6.68
C LEU A 132 4.05 9.54 -7.07
N LEU A 133 4.64 9.33 -8.25
CA LEU A 133 5.68 10.20 -8.80
C LEU A 133 5.19 11.65 -8.93
N GLN A 134 4.03 11.84 -9.55
CA GLN A 134 3.44 13.19 -9.68
C GLN A 134 3.13 13.83 -8.33
N SER A 135 2.76 13.03 -7.33
CA SER A 135 2.47 13.53 -5.98
C SER A 135 3.77 14.00 -5.29
N ALA A 136 4.85 13.23 -5.42
CA ALA A 136 6.16 13.60 -4.90
C ALA A 136 6.74 14.85 -5.60
N GLU A 137 6.59 14.97 -6.92
CA GLU A 137 7.03 16.14 -7.69
C GLU A 137 6.30 17.42 -7.26
N ARG A 138 4.98 17.34 -7.03
CA ARG A 138 4.20 18.49 -6.54
C ARG A 138 4.63 18.93 -5.16
N GLN A 139 4.92 17.98 -4.27
CA GLN A 139 5.41 18.30 -2.93
C GLN A 139 6.79 18.97 -2.97
N ALA A 140 7.68 18.53 -3.87
CA ALA A 140 8.98 19.17 -4.05
C ALA A 140 8.89 20.59 -4.63
N ALA A 141 7.80 20.93 -5.32
CA ALA A 141 7.57 22.24 -5.92
C ALA A 141 6.83 23.24 -5.00
N GLU A 142 6.32 22.80 -3.85
CA GLU A 142 5.64 23.64 -2.86
C GLU A 142 6.70 24.33 -1.97
N PRO A 143 6.82 25.67 -1.99
CA PRO A 143 7.78 26.36 -1.13
C PRO A 143 7.33 26.26 0.34
N ALA A 144 8.29 25.93 1.22
CA ALA A 144 8.10 25.81 2.67
C ALA A 144 7.69 27.14 3.33
#